data_AF-A0A2E9RR77-F1
#
_entry.id   AF-A0A2E9RR77-F1
#
_cell.length_a   1.000
_cell.length_b   1.000
_cell.length_c   1.000
_cell.angle_alpha   90.00
_cell.angle_beta   90.00
_cell.angle_gamma   90.00
#
_symmetry.space_group_name_H-M   'P 1'
#
loop_
_entity.id
_entity.type
_entity.pdbx_description
1 polymer ?
#
loop_
_entity_poly.entity_id
_entity_poly.type
_entity_poly.pdbx_seq_one_letter_code
_entity_poly.pdbx_strand_id
1 'polypeptide(L)'
;MVFQGSDGNHGTMKALSRESIVLKAGRQKKIWLVGVSALFVVLGFLMVLAFPHNAVKTTMFFGFISVVFIVGGLVDTSKGARIVLTSRAISGGTLRRKTIPWDKLGEVWTGNETIEWERSEIGGSKAISCQTPFGPLGRECLHNDRQVSRQLAIDWIKTLRDAPSETERKALIRRFRRNPPKTLRPLAKLDPVERAKAKELLEEIKHLRGEYAMDRKLEVLRYFKEKGWAFPAQGRRTTKVIFGYCILIGVAIFWIFFFGLLISMAFG
;
A
#
# COMPACT_ATOMS: atom_id res chain seq x y z
N MET A 1 26.98 25.93 29.30
CA MET A 1 25.53 26.21 29.42
C MET A 1 24.95 26.34 28.01
N VAL A 2 23.84 25.66 27.80
CA VAL A 2 22.97 25.62 26.61
C VAL A 2 22.32 26.99 26.37
N PHE A 3 22.07 27.36 25.11
CA PHE A 3 20.75 27.70 24.50
C PHE A 3 20.99 27.91 22.98
N GLN A 4 20.61 26.98 22.11
CA GLN A 4 19.30 26.80 21.45
C GLN A 4 18.83 27.99 20.59
N GLY A 5 18.88 27.80 19.28
CA GLY A 5 18.04 28.43 18.25
C GLY A 5 18.08 27.48 17.04
N SER A 6 17.08 26.62 16.81
CA SER A 6 15.76 26.91 16.25
C SER A 6 15.82 27.61 14.90
N ASP A 7 16.21 26.86 13.86
CA ASP A 7 15.79 27.14 12.50
C ASP A 7 15.00 25.96 11.94
N GLY A 8 13.69 26.16 11.96
CA GLY A 8 12.71 25.33 11.29
C GLY A 8 12.93 25.42 9.78
N ASN A 9 13.67 24.47 9.22
CA ASN A 9 13.74 24.31 7.79
C ASN A 9 12.51 23.51 7.32
N HIS A 10 11.39 24.22 7.16
CA HIS A 10 10.27 23.76 6.35
C HIS A 10 10.79 23.63 4.91
N GLY A 11 11.30 22.44 4.60
CA GLY A 11 11.71 22.04 3.27
C GLY A 11 10.53 22.10 2.32
N THR A 12 10.34 23.25 1.70
CA THR A 12 9.58 23.44 0.47
C THR A 12 10.06 22.37 -0.50
N MET A 13 9.14 21.51 -0.95
CA MET A 13 9.40 20.57 -2.03
C MET A 13 9.79 21.40 -3.27
N LYS A 14 11.10 21.57 -3.49
CA LYS A 14 11.64 21.90 -4.81
C LYS A 14 10.98 20.97 -5.82
N ALA A 15 10.55 21.55 -6.94
CA ALA A 15 9.86 20.90 -8.05
C ALA A 15 10.29 19.43 -8.24
N LEU A 16 9.32 18.54 -8.48
CA LEU A 16 9.53 17.11 -8.77
C LEU A 16 10.57 16.95 -9.89
N SER A 17 11.84 16.87 -9.50
CA SER A 17 12.98 16.79 -10.41
C SER A 17 12.76 15.62 -11.37
N ARG A 18 13.19 15.77 -12.63
CA ARG A 18 13.22 14.68 -13.64
C ARG A 18 14.00 13.45 -13.18
N GLU A 19 14.74 13.56 -12.07
CA GLU A 19 15.67 12.55 -11.54
C GLU A 19 15.18 11.85 -10.27
N SER A 20 13.87 11.84 -10.02
CA SER A 20 13.29 11.10 -8.88
C SER A 20 12.13 10.18 -9.28
N ILE A 21 11.72 9.23 -8.46
CA ILE A 21 10.44 8.54 -8.61
C ILE A 21 9.81 8.44 -7.23
N VAL A 22 8.57 8.89 -7.13
CA VAL A 22 7.84 8.98 -5.86
C VAL A 22 6.72 7.95 -5.84
N LEU A 23 6.74 7.06 -4.85
CA LEU A 23 5.67 6.11 -4.57
C LEU A 23 4.81 6.65 -3.41
N LYS A 24 3.55 6.99 -3.72
CA LYS A 24 2.51 7.43 -2.77
C LYS A 24 1.55 6.29 -2.43
N ALA A 25 0.77 6.44 -1.37
CA ALA A 25 -0.39 5.58 -1.16
C ALA A 25 -1.34 5.65 -2.37
N GLY A 26 -1.82 4.50 -2.82
CA GLY A 26 -2.69 4.42 -4.00
C GLY A 26 -4.04 5.08 -3.80
N ARG A 27 -4.64 5.60 -4.88
CA ARG A 27 -5.98 6.22 -4.85
C ARG A 27 -7.04 5.27 -4.29
N GLN A 28 -6.94 3.97 -4.57
CA GLN A 28 -7.84 2.95 -4.01
C GLN A 28 -7.82 2.92 -2.49
N LYS A 29 -6.66 3.07 -1.84
CA LYS A 29 -6.56 3.12 -0.37
C LYS A 29 -7.28 4.33 0.21
N LYS A 30 -7.18 5.48 -0.47
CA LYS A 30 -7.92 6.70 -0.07
C LYS A 30 -9.43 6.52 -0.22
N ILE A 31 -9.89 5.96 -1.33
CA ILE A 31 -11.31 5.69 -1.58
C ILE A 31 -11.86 4.70 -0.55
N TRP A 32 -11.10 3.64 -0.26
CA TRP A 32 -11.45 2.65 0.76
C TRP A 32 -11.58 3.28 2.15
N LEU A 33 -10.62 4.13 2.56
CA LEU A 33 -10.68 4.87 3.82
C LEU A 33 -11.94 5.73 3.93
N VAL A 34 -12.25 6.52 2.89
CA VAL A 34 -13.46 7.34 2.87
C VAL A 34 -14.72 6.47 2.97
N GLY A 35 -14.77 5.36 2.24
CA GLY A 35 -15.90 4.43 2.26
C GLY A 35 -16.11 3.78 3.63
N VAL A 36 -15.04 3.31 4.27
CA VAL A 36 -15.10 2.70 5.61
C VAL A 36 -15.48 3.73 6.68
N SER A 37 -14.91 4.94 6.63
CA SER A 37 -15.30 6.02 7.55
C SER A 37 -16.78 6.40 7.40
N ALA A 38 -17.28 6.51 6.17
CA ALA A 38 -18.70 6.78 5.93
C ALA A 38 -19.59 5.65 6.46
N LEU A 39 -19.18 4.39 6.28
CA LEU A 39 -19.90 3.23 6.79
C LEU A 39 -20.01 3.24 8.32
N PHE A 40 -18.94 3.57 9.04
CA PHE A 40 -18.97 3.67 10.50
C PHE A 40 -19.89 4.79 11.00
N VAL A 41 -19.94 5.93 10.30
CA VAL A 41 -20.87 7.01 10.64
C VAL A 41 -22.32 6.57 10.46
N VAL A 42 -22.63 5.91 9.33
CA VAL A 42 -23.99 5.39 9.06
C VAL A 42 -24.37 4.32 10.09
N LEU A 43 -23.49 3.36 10.37
CA LEU A 43 -23.73 2.32 11.38
C LEU A 43 -23.93 2.91 12.78
N GLY A 44 -23.13 3.92 13.15
CA GLY A 44 -23.28 4.62 14.42
C GLY A 44 -24.63 5.31 14.54
N PHE A 45 -25.05 6.03 13.50
CA PHE A 45 -26.37 6.68 13.45
C PHE A 45 -27.51 5.67 13.55
N LEU A 46 -27.44 4.59 12.77
CA LEU A 46 -28.45 3.54 12.78
C LEU A 46 -28.55 2.82 14.14
N MET A 47 -27.42 2.58 14.80
CA MET A 47 -27.41 1.97 16.14
C MET A 47 -27.98 2.89 17.22
N VAL A 48 -27.83 4.21 17.08
CA VAL A 48 -28.46 5.20 17.96
C VAL A 48 -29.98 5.17 17.82
N LEU A 49 -30.49 5.05 16.60
CA LEU A 49 -31.94 4.90 16.35
C LEU A 49 -32.50 3.58 16.90
N ALA A 50 -31.76 2.48 16.76
CA ALA A 50 -32.20 1.17 17.22
C ALA A 50 -32.12 1.00 18.76
N PHE A 51 -31.16 1.67 19.42
CA PHE A 51 -30.92 1.53 20.86
C PHE A 51 -30.74 2.90 21.53
N PRO A 52 -31.81 3.71 21.62
CA PRO A 52 -31.73 5.09 22.10
C PRO A 52 -31.25 5.20 23.55
N HIS A 53 -31.55 4.20 24.39
CA HIS A 53 -31.09 4.11 25.78
C HIS A 53 -29.55 3.97 25.91
N ASN A 54 -28.86 3.53 24.85
CA ASN A 54 -27.40 3.41 24.79
C ASN A 54 -26.75 4.43 23.84
N ALA A 55 -27.53 5.42 23.36
CA ALA A 55 -27.11 6.36 22.32
C ALA A 55 -25.75 7.02 22.59
N VAL A 56 -25.48 7.44 23.83
CA VAL A 56 -24.22 8.10 24.20
C VAL A 56 -23.03 7.14 24.03
N LYS A 57 -23.13 5.92 24.57
CA LYS A 57 -22.05 4.91 24.48
C LYS A 57 -21.79 4.49 23.02
N THR A 58 -22.86 4.27 22.26
CA THR A 58 -22.80 3.92 20.84
C THR A 58 -22.15 5.04 20.02
N THR A 59 -22.57 6.29 20.23
CA THR A 59 -22.01 7.45 19.52
C THR A 59 -20.53 7.64 19.85
N MET A 60 -20.15 7.50 21.13
CA MET A 60 -18.75 7.58 21.54
C MET A 60 -17.90 6.48 20.89
N PHE A 61 -18.39 5.23 20.86
CA PHE A 61 -17.66 4.12 20.25
C PHE A 61 -17.46 4.31 18.75
N PHE A 62 -18.54 4.55 17.99
CA PHE A 62 -18.44 4.74 16.55
C PHE A 62 -17.71 6.03 16.16
N GLY A 63 -17.87 7.09 16.95
CA GLY A 63 -17.11 8.33 16.80
C GLY A 63 -15.61 8.10 17.02
N PHE A 64 -15.24 7.44 18.12
CA PHE A 64 -13.84 7.13 18.43
C PHE A 64 -13.20 6.24 17.35
N ILE A 65 -13.86 5.16 16.96
CA ILE A 65 -13.38 4.27 15.89
C ILE A 65 -13.23 5.03 14.57
N SER A 66 -14.20 5.86 14.20
CA SER A 66 -14.11 6.69 12.99
C SER A 66 -12.89 7.63 13.04
N VAL A 67 -12.65 8.30 14.17
CA VAL A 67 -11.48 9.16 14.36
C VAL A 67 -10.18 8.37 14.24
N VAL A 68 -10.08 7.20 14.88
CA VAL A 68 -8.88 6.35 14.81
C VAL A 68 -8.60 5.92 13.36
N PHE A 69 -9.63 5.48 12.62
CA PHE A 69 -9.48 5.10 11.21
C PHE A 69 -9.08 6.28 10.32
N ILE A 70 -9.66 7.45 10.54
CA ILE A 70 -9.34 8.67 9.79
C ILE A 70 -7.89 9.10 10.06
N VAL A 71 -7.48 9.17 11.33
CA VAL A 71 -6.12 9.57 11.72
C VAL A 71 -5.09 8.56 11.22
N GLY A 72 -5.31 7.26 11.42
CA GLY A 72 -4.43 6.21 10.90
C GLY A 72 -4.31 6.25 9.37
N GLY A 73 -5.43 6.43 8.67
CA GLY A 73 -5.45 6.57 7.22
C GLY A 73 -4.75 7.83 6.71
N LEU A 74 -4.86 8.95 7.43
CA LEU A 74 -4.18 10.19 7.10
C LEU A 74 -2.66 10.06 7.22
N VAL A 75 -2.17 9.37 8.25
CA VAL A 75 -0.73 9.10 8.42
C VAL A 75 -0.19 8.29 7.23
N ASP A 76 -0.88 7.23 6.85
CA ASP A 76 -0.49 6.36 5.74
C ASP A 76 -0.54 7.03 4.37
N THR A 77 -1.45 8.00 4.20
CA THR A 77 -1.63 8.73 2.94
C THR A 77 -0.86 10.06 2.90
N SER A 78 -0.15 10.39 3.99
CA SER A 78 0.61 11.62 4.16
C SER A 78 1.78 11.75 3.18
N LYS A 79 2.30 12.97 3.04
CA LYS A 79 3.55 13.20 2.29
C LYS A 79 4.76 12.53 2.96
N GLY A 80 4.72 12.36 4.29
CA GLY A 80 5.79 11.75 5.07
C GLY A 80 5.98 10.28 4.75
N ALA A 81 4.88 9.54 4.57
CA ALA A 81 4.91 8.12 4.26
C ALA A 81 5.38 7.77 2.84
N ARG A 82 5.69 8.75 1.96
CA ARG A 82 6.10 8.50 0.57
C ARG A 82 7.51 7.91 0.47
N ILE A 83 7.67 6.94 -0.43
CA ILE A 83 9.01 6.48 -0.81
C ILE A 83 9.48 7.33 -1.98
N VAL A 84 10.64 7.94 -1.87
CA VAL A 84 11.24 8.77 -2.92
C VAL A 84 12.57 8.15 -3.28
N LEU A 85 12.68 7.66 -4.51
CA LEU A 85 13.92 7.14 -5.05
C LEU A 85 14.54 8.22 -5.93
N THR A 86 15.80 8.56 -5.71
CA THR A 86 16.55 9.54 -6.51
C THR A 86 17.81 8.89 -7.06
N SER A 87 18.55 9.60 -7.91
CA SER A 87 19.85 9.11 -8.39
C SER A 87 20.88 8.94 -7.27
N ARG A 88 20.71 9.63 -6.14
CA ARG A 88 21.70 9.70 -5.04
C ARG A 88 21.31 8.91 -3.80
N ALA A 89 20.02 8.84 -3.51
CA ALA A 89 19.51 8.27 -2.27
C ALA A 89 18.08 7.75 -2.40
N ILE A 90 17.70 6.90 -1.44
CA ILE A 90 16.32 6.57 -1.11
C ILE A 90 15.88 7.41 0.10
N SER A 91 14.63 7.87 0.08
CA SER A 91 13.98 8.43 1.27
C SER A 91 12.65 7.75 1.55
N GLY A 92 12.33 7.48 2.81
CA GLY A 92 11.03 6.95 3.24
C GLY A 92 10.87 6.96 4.77
N GLY A 93 9.79 6.36 5.27
CA GLY A 93 9.47 6.29 6.70
C GLY A 93 8.08 6.85 7.04
N THR A 94 7.31 6.13 7.87
CA THR A 94 5.91 6.47 8.20
C THR A 94 5.77 7.66 9.17
N LEU A 95 6.76 7.88 10.05
CA LEU A 95 6.73 8.93 11.08
C LEU A 95 7.84 9.97 10.93
N ARG A 96 9.06 9.53 10.59
CA ARG A 96 10.19 10.41 10.29
C ARG A 96 10.80 9.98 8.98
N ARG A 97 10.77 10.88 8.00
CA ARG A 97 11.41 10.64 6.71
C ARG A 97 12.93 10.62 6.91
N LYS A 98 13.54 9.49 6.58
CA LYS A 98 14.99 9.32 6.60
C LYS A 98 15.49 9.18 5.17
N THR A 99 16.65 9.78 4.89
CA THR A 99 17.31 9.70 3.58
C THR A 99 18.59 8.89 3.74
N ILE A 100 18.72 7.84 2.95
CA ILE A 100 19.85 6.91 2.95
C ILE A 100 20.48 6.93 1.56
N PRO A 101 21.76 7.36 1.45
CA PRO A 101 22.53 7.22 0.22
C PRO A 101 22.62 5.77 -0.25
N TRP A 102 22.64 5.52 -1.56
CA TRP A 102 22.62 4.16 -2.11
C TRP A 102 23.80 3.30 -1.68
N ASP A 103 24.98 3.90 -1.53
CA ASP A 103 26.22 3.29 -1.03
C ASP A 103 26.14 2.83 0.43
N LYS A 104 25.18 3.38 1.19
CA LYS A 104 24.96 3.05 2.60
C LYS A 104 23.68 2.24 2.82
N LEU A 105 22.99 1.86 1.75
CA LEU A 105 21.77 1.07 1.85
C LEU A 105 22.15 -0.41 2.00
N GLY A 106 21.73 -1.01 3.11
CA GLY A 106 21.96 -2.41 3.40
C GLY A 106 20.91 -3.31 2.75
N GLU A 107 20.41 -4.25 3.54
CA GLU A 107 19.37 -5.17 3.09
C GLU A 107 18.02 -4.46 2.96
N VAL A 108 17.21 -4.96 2.02
CA VAL A 108 15.84 -4.52 1.76
C VAL A 108 14.98 -5.77 1.75
N TRP A 109 14.05 -5.86 2.70
CA TRP A 109 13.18 -7.02 2.89
C TRP A 109 11.72 -6.63 3.04
N THR A 110 10.88 -7.65 3.08
CA THR A 110 9.43 -7.51 3.26
C THR A 110 9.09 -7.77 4.71
N GLY A 111 8.48 -6.80 5.38
CA GLY A 111 7.86 -6.99 6.69
C GLY A 111 6.37 -7.33 6.55
N ASN A 112 5.66 -7.42 7.69
CA ASN A 112 4.22 -7.62 7.69
C ASN A 112 3.52 -6.37 7.12
N GLU A 113 3.05 -6.45 5.87
CA GLU A 113 2.45 -5.35 5.08
C GLU A 113 3.36 -4.13 4.80
N THR A 114 4.63 -4.20 5.17
CA THR A 114 5.62 -3.12 5.04
C THR A 114 6.77 -3.50 4.10
N ILE A 115 7.46 -2.48 3.56
CA ILE A 115 8.83 -2.64 3.06
C ILE A 115 9.75 -2.05 4.12
N GLU A 116 10.80 -2.78 4.44
CA GLU A 116 11.81 -2.42 5.43
C GLU A 116 13.19 -2.39 4.78
N TRP A 117 13.98 -1.41 5.19
CA TRP A 117 15.37 -1.31 4.77
C TRP A 117 16.20 -0.65 5.85
N GLU A 118 17.47 -1.03 5.91
CA GLU A 118 18.43 -0.52 6.88
C GLU A 118 19.56 0.25 6.22
N ARG A 119 20.10 1.22 6.96
CA ARG A 119 21.40 1.80 6.65
C ARG A 119 22.50 0.87 7.17
N SER A 120 23.39 0.44 6.30
CA SER A 120 24.63 -0.23 6.70
C SER A 120 25.53 0.75 7.45
N GLU A 121 25.94 0.37 8.65
CA GLU A 121 26.83 1.19 9.47
C GLU A 121 28.29 0.80 9.25
N ILE A 122 29.12 1.79 8.98
CA ILE A 122 30.55 1.69 9.18
C ILE A 122 30.81 2.44 10.50
N GLY A 123 31.11 1.69 11.56
CA GLY A 123 31.43 2.24 12.89
C GLY A 123 30.22 2.44 13.82
N GLY A 124 29.80 1.37 14.51
CA GLY A 124 29.18 1.36 15.85
C GLY A 124 27.99 2.31 16.16
N SER A 125 27.13 2.68 15.21
CA SER A 125 26.24 3.85 15.32
C SER A 125 24.71 3.61 15.35
N LYS A 126 24.15 2.52 15.87
CA LYS A 126 22.68 2.23 15.88
C LYS A 126 22.00 2.29 14.49
N ALA A 127 21.90 1.11 13.86
CA ALA A 127 21.27 0.90 12.57
C ALA A 127 19.94 1.67 12.41
N ILE A 128 19.84 2.49 11.36
CA ILE A 128 18.61 3.21 11.04
C ILE A 128 17.74 2.29 10.18
N SER A 129 16.75 1.67 10.80
CA SER A 129 15.69 0.94 10.09
C SER A 129 14.58 1.90 9.63
N CYS A 130 14.20 1.78 8.37
CA CYS A 130 13.10 2.52 7.77
C CYS A 130 11.99 1.54 7.40
N GLN A 131 10.84 1.71 8.03
CA GLN A 131 9.64 0.95 7.72
C GLN A 131 8.65 1.82 6.96
N THR A 132 8.05 1.28 5.91
CA THR A 132 7.02 2.00 5.15
C THR A 132 5.86 1.07 4.76
N PRO A 133 4.61 1.39 5.15
CA PRO A 133 3.43 0.61 4.80
C PRO A 133 3.25 0.55 3.29
N PHE A 134 3.16 -0.65 2.76
CA PHE A 134 2.97 -0.88 1.33
C PHE A 134 1.59 -1.49 1.06
N GLY A 135 1.09 -2.31 1.99
CA GLY A 135 -0.24 -2.91 1.94
C GLY A 135 -0.49 -3.81 0.72
N PRO A 136 -1.61 -4.54 0.69
CA PRO A 136 -1.95 -5.45 -0.41
C PRO A 136 -2.31 -4.71 -1.71
N LEU A 137 -2.85 -3.50 -1.59
CA LEU A 137 -3.19 -2.64 -2.72
C LEU A 137 -1.96 -1.98 -3.36
N GLY A 138 -0.77 -2.14 -2.78
CA GLY A 138 0.46 -1.56 -3.28
C GLY A 138 0.50 -0.03 -3.18
N ARG A 139 1.44 0.55 -3.93
CA ARG A 139 1.63 2.00 -4.00
C ARG A 139 1.49 2.51 -5.41
N GLU A 140 1.22 3.78 -5.54
CA GLU A 140 1.04 4.42 -6.83
C GLU A 140 2.22 5.35 -7.11
N CYS A 141 2.79 5.25 -8.30
CA CYS A 141 3.82 6.17 -8.75
C CYS A 141 3.19 7.54 -9.04
N LEU A 142 3.65 8.57 -8.36
CA LEU A 142 3.12 9.94 -8.48
C LEU A 142 3.28 10.54 -9.89
N HIS A 143 4.19 10.02 -10.71
CA HIS A 143 4.54 10.61 -12.01
C HIS A 143 3.70 10.08 -13.18
N ASN A 144 3.08 8.92 -13.03
CA ASN A 144 2.32 8.26 -14.09
C ASN A 144 1.08 7.52 -13.56
N ASP A 145 0.74 7.73 -12.29
CA ASP A 145 -0.37 7.11 -11.56
C ASP A 145 -0.45 5.57 -11.66
N ARG A 146 0.70 4.95 -11.96
CA ARG A 146 0.85 3.49 -12.12
C ARG A 146 0.88 2.80 -10.75
N GLN A 147 0.12 1.73 -10.61
CA GLN A 147 0.13 0.88 -9.41
C GLN A 147 1.36 -0.02 -9.39
N VAL A 148 2.29 0.26 -8.49
CA VAL A 148 3.51 -0.49 -8.21
C VAL A 148 3.22 -1.51 -7.11
N SER A 149 3.43 -2.81 -7.39
CA SER A 149 3.34 -3.86 -6.38
C SER A 149 4.53 -3.81 -5.41
N ARG A 150 4.38 -4.42 -4.23
CA ARG A 150 5.44 -4.42 -3.21
C ARG A 150 6.69 -5.10 -3.73
N GLN A 151 6.54 -6.26 -4.37
CA GLN A 151 7.66 -6.95 -5.03
C GLN A 151 8.37 -6.09 -6.09
N LEU A 152 7.61 -5.31 -6.87
CA LEU A 152 8.22 -4.44 -7.88
C LEU A 152 8.97 -3.26 -7.26
N ALA A 153 8.44 -2.68 -6.19
CA ALA A 153 9.14 -1.62 -5.48
C ALA A 153 10.47 -2.12 -4.91
N ILE A 154 10.50 -3.34 -4.34
CA ILE A 154 11.74 -3.97 -3.87
C ILE A 154 12.72 -4.16 -5.02
N ASP A 155 12.26 -4.67 -6.16
CA ASP A 155 13.10 -4.81 -7.35
C ASP A 155 13.70 -3.46 -7.76
N TRP A 156 12.90 -2.39 -7.82
CA TRP A 156 13.38 -1.06 -8.19
C TRP A 156 14.43 -0.53 -7.21
N ILE A 157 14.21 -0.73 -5.90
CA ILE A 157 15.16 -0.30 -4.86
C ILE A 157 16.47 -1.07 -5.00
N LYS A 158 16.41 -2.40 -5.15
CA LYS A 158 17.60 -3.26 -5.33
C LYS A 158 18.36 -2.89 -6.60
N THR A 159 17.67 -2.75 -7.74
CA THR A 159 18.30 -2.34 -9.01
C THR A 159 18.96 -0.96 -8.92
N LEU A 160 18.40 -0.01 -8.17
CA LEU A 160 19.03 1.31 -7.97
C LEU A 160 20.24 1.26 -7.03
N ARG A 161 20.17 0.44 -5.98
CA ARG A 161 21.28 0.20 -5.06
C ARG A 161 22.47 -0.41 -5.80
N ASP A 162 22.22 -1.44 -6.58
CA ASP A 162 23.24 -2.24 -7.26
C ASP A 162 23.80 -1.56 -8.52
N ALA A 163 23.19 -0.44 -8.95
CA ALA A 163 23.68 0.33 -10.09
C ALA A 163 25.04 0.98 -9.77
N PRO A 164 26.05 0.84 -10.66
CA PRO A 164 27.43 1.25 -10.42
C PRO A 164 27.65 2.77 -10.44
N SER A 165 26.73 3.54 -11.04
CA SER A 165 26.90 4.99 -11.19
C SER A 165 25.61 5.79 -11.02
N GLU A 166 25.74 7.07 -10.68
CA GLU A 166 24.60 8.00 -10.61
C GLU A 166 23.92 8.14 -11.98
N THR A 167 24.69 8.14 -13.07
CA THR A 167 24.17 8.24 -14.45
C THR A 167 23.27 7.06 -14.80
N GLU A 168 23.68 5.85 -14.43
CA GLU A 168 22.87 4.65 -14.63
C GLU A 168 21.60 4.67 -13.77
N ARG A 169 21.70 5.11 -12.51
CA ARG A 169 20.51 5.32 -11.66
C ARG A 169 19.53 6.31 -12.27
N LYS A 170 20.00 7.40 -12.88
CA LYS A 170 19.15 8.35 -13.62
C LYS A 170 18.45 7.68 -14.80
N ALA A 171 19.14 6.83 -15.56
CA ALA A 171 18.55 6.08 -16.66
C ALA A 171 17.49 5.08 -16.18
N LEU A 172 17.76 4.37 -15.08
CA LEU A 172 16.82 3.45 -14.43
C LEU A 172 15.56 4.18 -13.94
N ILE A 173 15.70 5.32 -13.26
CA ILE A 173 14.55 6.13 -12.82
C ILE A 173 13.69 6.56 -14.01
N ARG A 174 14.31 7.00 -15.11
CA ARG A 174 13.58 7.32 -16.35
C ARG A 174 12.87 6.10 -16.91
N ARG A 175 13.47 4.92 -16.85
CA ARG A 175 12.85 3.65 -17.28
C ARG A 175 11.67 3.25 -16.40
N PHE A 176 11.78 3.38 -15.08
CA PHE A 176 10.70 3.03 -14.13
C PHE A 176 9.48 3.94 -14.29
N ARG A 177 9.68 5.20 -14.71
CA ARG A 177 8.60 6.12 -15.05
C ARG A 177 7.85 5.74 -16.34
N ARG A 178 8.41 4.89 -17.21
CA ARG A 178 7.74 4.47 -18.44
C ARG A 178 6.55 3.54 -18.13
N ASN A 179 5.58 3.55 -19.04
CA ASN A 179 4.44 2.64 -18.97
C ASN A 179 4.88 1.18 -19.09
N PRO A 180 4.14 0.24 -18.47
CA PRO A 180 4.42 -1.18 -18.62
C PRO A 180 4.30 -1.61 -20.09
N PRO A 181 4.96 -2.71 -20.48
CA PRO A 181 4.84 -3.25 -21.83
C PRO A 181 3.38 -3.53 -22.18
N LYS A 182 2.95 -3.15 -23.39
CA LYS A 182 1.59 -3.45 -23.89
C LYS A 182 1.44 -4.93 -24.23
N THR A 183 2.52 -5.56 -24.68
CA THR A 183 2.58 -6.96 -25.10
C THR A 183 3.06 -7.83 -23.95
N LEU A 184 2.31 -8.89 -23.64
CA LEU A 184 2.69 -9.87 -22.63
C LEU A 184 3.53 -10.98 -23.28
N ARG A 185 4.69 -11.26 -22.70
CA ARG A 185 5.57 -12.34 -23.11
C ARG A 185 5.20 -13.63 -22.38
N PRO A 186 5.01 -14.75 -23.08
CA PRO A 186 4.77 -16.04 -22.43
C PRO A 186 6.01 -16.49 -21.64
N LEU A 187 5.80 -17.26 -20.57
CA LEU A 187 6.87 -17.78 -19.69
C LEU A 187 8.00 -18.49 -20.46
N ALA A 188 7.66 -19.19 -21.54
CA ALA A 188 8.61 -19.90 -22.41
C ALA A 188 9.54 -18.96 -23.20
N LYS A 189 9.19 -17.68 -23.35
CA LYS A 189 10.00 -16.65 -24.04
C LYS A 189 10.69 -15.69 -23.07
N LEU A 190 10.63 -15.96 -21.76
CA LEU A 190 11.36 -15.19 -20.75
C LEU A 190 12.78 -15.71 -20.61
N ASP A 191 13.71 -14.82 -20.26
CA ASP A 191 15.08 -15.17 -19.91
C ASP A 191 15.12 -16.14 -18.71
N PRO A 192 16.16 -16.97 -18.54
CA PRO A 192 16.21 -17.99 -17.48
C PRO A 192 15.97 -17.42 -16.07
N VAL A 193 16.53 -16.25 -15.77
CA VAL A 193 16.38 -15.56 -14.48
C VAL A 193 14.95 -15.05 -14.28
N GLU A 194 14.37 -14.41 -15.30
CA GLU A 194 12.97 -13.94 -15.26
C GLU A 194 12.01 -15.12 -15.12
N ARG A 195 12.27 -16.22 -15.84
CA ARG A 195 11.47 -17.45 -15.81
C ARG A 195 11.54 -18.14 -14.44
N ALA A 196 12.71 -18.22 -13.83
CA ALA A 196 12.88 -18.80 -12.49
C ALA A 196 12.04 -18.04 -11.46
N LYS A 197 12.16 -16.70 -11.44
CA LYS A 197 11.37 -15.85 -10.56
C LYS A 197 9.86 -15.93 -10.82
N ALA A 198 9.46 -15.98 -12.09
CA ALA A 198 8.06 -16.13 -12.46
C ALA A 198 7.50 -17.48 -11.98
N LYS A 199 8.26 -18.58 -12.08
CA LYS A 199 7.86 -19.89 -11.56
C LYS A 199 7.75 -19.91 -10.04
N GLU A 200 8.72 -19.34 -9.34
CA GLU A 200 8.72 -19.19 -7.88
C GLU A 200 7.44 -18.50 -7.40
N LEU A 201 7.11 -17.34 -7.99
CA LEU A 201 5.89 -16.59 -7.64
C LEU A 201 4.60 -17.36 -7.96
N LEU A 202 4.60 -18.19 -9.01
CA LEU A 202 3.44 -19.00 -9.38
C LEU A 202 3.24 -20.19 -8.44
N GLU A 203 4.31 -20.84 -8.01
CA GLU A 203 4.24 -21.91 -7.00
C GLU A 203 3.85 -21.34 -5.64
N GLU A 204 4.36 -20.16 -5.26
CA GLU A 204 3.97 -19.46 -4.04
C GLU A 204 2.44 -19.30 -3.95
N ILE A 205 1.82 -18.72 -4.99
CA ILE A 205 0.37 -18.48 -5.02
C ILE A 205 -0.48 -19.74 -5.18
N LYS A 206 0.10 -20.86 -5.61
CA LYS A 206 -0.60 -22.14 -5.77
C LYS A 206 -0.81 -22.83 -4.42
N HIS A 207 0.16 -22.68 -3.51
CA HIS A 207 0.13 -23.29 -2.19
C HIS A 207 -0.43 -22.36 -1.10
N LEU A 208 -0.60 -21.07 -1.40
CA LEU A 208 -1.19 -20.08 -0.50
C LEU A 208 -2.65 -20.41 -0.12
N ARG A 209 -2.91 -20.49 1.19
CA ARG A 209 -4.24 -20.61 1.80
C ARG A 209 -4.42 -19.58 2.92
N GLY A 210 -5.67 -19.24 3.24
CA GLY A 210 -6.01 -18.30 4.31
C GLY A 210 -6.39 -16.89 3.82
N GLU A 211 -6.62 -16.00 4.78
CA GLU A 211 -7.17 -14.65 4.58
C GLU A 211 -6.32 -13.79 3.61
N TYR A 212 -4.98 -13.92 3.68
CA TYR A 212 -4.04 -13.15 2.86
C TYR A 212 -3.79 -13.71 1.44
N ALA A 213 -4.35 -14.88 1.11
CA ALA A 213 -4.03 -15.56 -0.15
C ALA A 213 -4.52 -14.79 -1.39
N MET A 214 -5.70 -14.19 -1.31
CA MET A 214 -6.27 -13.41 -2.41
C MET A 214 -5.49 -12.13 -2.68
N ASP A 215 -5.07 -11.44 -1.62
CA ASP A 215 -4.28 -10.22 -1.71
C ASP A 215 -2.91 -10.49 -2.33
N ARG A 216 -2.22 -11.55 -1.87
CA ARG A 216 -0.94 -11.94 -2.44
C ARG A 216 -1.06 -12.34 -3.91
N LYS A 217 -2.12 -13.05 -4.27
CA LYS A 217 -2.40 -13.42 -5.66
C LYS A 217 -2.63 -12.19 -6.56
N LEU A 218 -3.37 -11.19 -6.08
CA LEU A 218 -3.56 -9.93 -6.79
C LEU A 218 -2.24 -9.16 -6.94
N GLU A 219 -1.39 -9.19 -5.91
CA GLU A 219 -0.06 -8.59 -5.95
C GLU A 219 0.83 -9.22 -7.04
N VAL A 220 0.86 -10.56 -7.11
CA VAL A 220 1.63 -11.31 -8.11
C VAL A 220 1.09 -11.08 -9.52
N LEU A 221 -0.23 -11.12 -9.71
CA LEU A 221 -0.84 -10.84 -11.01
C LEU A 221 -0.48 -9.43 -11.51
N ARG A 222 -0.43 -8.45 -10.60
CA ARG A 222 0.03 -7.10 -10.92
C ARG A 222 1.50 -7.07 -11.28
N TYR A 223 2.36 -7.76 -10.52
CA TYR A 223 3.78 -7.86 -10.83
C TYR A 223 4.03 -8.44 -12.24
N PHE A 224 3.30 -9.49 -12.63
CA PHE A 224 3.36 -10.06 -13.97
C PHE A 224 2.99 -9.04 -15.05
N LYS A 225 1.87 -8.32 -14.88
CA LYS A 225 1.46 -7.26 -15.79
C LYS A 225 2.52 -6.16 -15.91
N GLU A 226 3.09 -5.75 -14.78
CA GLU A 226 4.11 -4.69 -14.70
C GLU A 226 5.41 -5.05 -15.42
N LYS A 227 5.79 -6.34 -15.40
CA LYS A 227 6.95 -6.90 -16.11
C LYS A 227 6.65 -7.28 -17.56
N GLY A 228 5.39 -7.22 -17.98
CA GLY A 228 4.95 -7.66 -19.30
C GLY A 228 5.04 -9.18 -19.46
N TRP A 229 4.78 -9.94 -18.41
CA TRP A 229 4.75 -11.39 -18.40
C TRP A 229 3.31 -11.88 -18.50
N ALA A 230 3.08 -12.92 -19.30
CA ALA A 230 1.77 -13.56 -19.38
C ALA A 230 1.49 -14.35 -18.09
N PHE A 231 0.37 -14.03 -17.44
CA PHE A 231 -0.10 -14.79 -16.29
C PHE A 231 -0.86 -16.03 -16.79
N PRO A 232 -0.55 -17.25 -16.29
CA PRO A 232 -1.27 -18.45 -16.71
C PRO A 232 -2.75 -18.33 -16.33
N ALA A 233 -3.64 -18.75 -17.22
CA ALA A 233 -5.07 -18.70 -16.98
C ALA A 233 -5.43 -19.59 -15.77
N GLN A 234 -5.65 -18.96 -14.62
CA GLN A 234 -6.20 -19.65 -13.45
C GLN A 234 -7.72 -19.64 -13.56
N GLY A 235 -8.34 -20.81 -13.41
CA GLY A 235 -9.80 -20.98 -13.48
C GLY A 235 -10.51 -19.90 -12.68
N ARG A 236 -11.31 -19.09 -13.38
CA ARG A 236 -12.09 -18.00 -12.79
C ARG A 236 -13.08 -18.58 -11.78
N ARG A 237 -12.87 -18.33 -10.47
CA ARG A 237 -14.04 -18.07 -9.61
C ARG A 237 -14.51 -16.66 -9.96
N THR A 238 -15.58 -16.62 -10.74
CA THR A 238 -16.17 -15.42 -11.34
C THR A 238 -16.51 -14.36 -10.30
N THR A 239 -16.20 -13.11 -10.63
CA THR A 239 -16.59 -11.85 -9.96
C THR A 239 -18.06 -11.81 -9.51
N LYS A 240 -18.92 -12.61 -10.14
CA LYS A 240 -20.32 -12.86 -9.77
C LYS A 240 -20.50 -13.35 -8.32
N VAL A 241 -19.57 -14.15 -7.78
CA VAL A 241 -19.69 -14.70 -6.42
C VAL A 241 -19.51 -13.60 -5.37
N ILE A 242 -18.54 -12.70 -5.57
CA ILE A 242 -18.30 -11.57 -4.66
C ILE A 242 -19.48 -10.61 -4.69
N PHE A 243 -20.00 -10.29 -5.88
CA PHE A 243 -21.20 -9.46 -6.02
C PHE A 243 -22.43 -10.10 -5.33
N GLY A 244 -22.57 -11.42 -5.45
CA GLY A 244 -23.60 -12.19 -4.73
C GLY A 244 -23.48 -12.10 -3.21
N TYR A 245 -22.26 -12.21 -2.66
CA TYR A 245 -22.04 -12.03 -1.22
C TYR A 245 -22.32 -10.59 -0.76
N CYS A 246 -21.93 -9.57 -1.54
CA CYS A 246 -22.26 -8.18 -1.22
C CYS A 246 -23.78 -7.93 -1.22
N ILE A 247 -24.51 -8.52 -2.17
CA ILE A 247 -25.98 -8.44 -2.20
C ILE A 247 -26.59 -9.17 -0.99
N LEU A 248 -26.12 -10.38 -0.68
CA LEU A 248 -26.59 -11.13 0.49
C LEU A 248 -26.34 -10.40 1.81
N ILE A 249 -25.15 -9.80 1.97
CA ILE A 249 -24.83 -8.98 3.13
C ILE A 249 -25.72 -7.73 3.19
N GLY A 250 -25.94 -7.05 2.05
CA GLY A 250 -26.83 -5.91 1.97
C GLY A 250 -28.28 -6.26 2.33
N VAL A 251 -28.78 -7.40 1.85
CA VAL A 251 -30.11 -7.93 2.17
C VAL A 251 -30.21 -8.31 3.65
N ALA A 252 -29.20 -8.95 4.21
CA ALA A 252 -29.18 -9.31 5.64
C ALA A 252 -29.19 -8.06 6.53
N ILE A 253 -28.38 -7.04 6.20
CA ILE A 253 -28.36 -5.75 6.90
C ILE A 253 -29.75 -5.08 6.81
N PHE A 254 -30.35 -5.05 5.62
CA PHE A 254 -31.70 -4.50 5.41
C PHE A 254 -32.73 -5.17 6.32
N TRP A 255 -32.76 -6.51 6.37
CA TRP A 255 -33.72 -7.24 7.19
C TRP A 255 -33.50 -7.07 8.68
N ILE A 256 -32.25 -7.05 9.15
CA ILE A 256 -31.93 -6.76 10.56
C ILE A 256 -32.49 -5.38 10.96
N PHE A 257 -32.32 -4.38 10.10
CA PHE A 257 -32.87 -3.04 10.36
C PHE A 257 -34.39 -2.97 10.28
N PHE A 258 -34.98 -3.62 9.28
CA PHE A 258 -36.43 -3.67 9.11
C PHE A 258 -37.12 -4.29 10.34
N PHE A 259 -36.63 -5.44 10.83
CA PHE A 259 -37.19 -6.08 12.00
C PHE A 259 -36.88 -5.33 13.30
N GLY A 260 -35.69 -4.72 13.43
CA GLY A 260 -35.37 -3.87 14.58
C GLY A 260 -36.31 -2.66 14.71
N LEU A 261 -36.63 -2.00 13.59
CA LEU A 261 -37.59 -0.89 13.55
C LEU A 261 -39.03 -1.34 13.84
N LEU A 262 -39.45 -2.48 13.29
CA LEU A 262 -40.77 -3.06 13.55
C LEU A 262 -40.97 -3.40 15.03
N ILE A 263 -39.97 -4.00 15.67
CA ILE A 263 -40.01 -4.33 17.09
C ILE A 263 -40.03 -3.04 17.93
N SER A 264 -39.23 -2.03 17.58
CA SER A 264 -39.24 -0.74 18.28
C SER A 264 -40.56 0.02 18.14
N MET A 265 -41.30 -0.14 17.04
CA MET A 265 -42.64 0.45 16.84
C MET A 265 -43.77 -0.38 17.48
N ALA A 266 -43.55 -1.67 17.75
CA ALA A 266 -44.53 -2.54 18.38
C ALA A 266 -44.49 -2.49 19.92
N PHE A 267 -43.39 -2.03 20.52
CA PHE A 267 -43.16 -2.03 21.96
C PHE A 267 -42.79 -0.65 22.56
N GLY A 268 -42.83 0.42 21.76
CA GLY A 268 -42.70 1.81 22.21
C GLY A 268 -44.00 2.56 22.01
#